data_AF-A0A2V5QQS7-F1
#
_entry.id   AF-A0A2V5QQS7-F1
#
_cell.length_a   1.000
_cell.length_b   1.000
_cell.length_c   1.000
_cell.angle_alpha   90.00
_cell.angle_beta   90.00
_cell.angle_gamma   90.00
#
_symmetry.space_group_name_H-M   'P 1'
#
loop_
_entity.id
_entity.type
_entity.pdbx_description
1 polymer ?
#
loop_
_entity_poly.entity_id
_entity_poly.type
_entity_poly.pdbx_seq_one_letter_code
_entity_poly.pdbx_strand_id
1 'polypeptide(L)'
;MHIERNHNLGKGEAIHKIDTFLDDLMSRQFPGGITIQESSKSWFDNAMRFSFKAKKGFIGTTISGVIRVNDDSVVMDSDLPGLVTMFVSEDKIRNVINEQLDSLFPA
;
A
#
# COMPACT_ATOMS: atom_id res chain seq x y z
N MET A 1 4.05 9.02 -5.68
CA MET A 1 5.14 8.04 -5.50
C MET A 1 4.86 6.82 -6.37
N HIS A 2 5.88 6.31 -7.07
CA HIS A 2 5.81 5.15 -7.95
C HIS A 2 6.79 4.08 -7.47
N ILE A 3 6.35 2.82 -7.39
CA ILE A 3 7.15 1.65 -7.00
C ILE A 3 6.81 0.49 -7.93
N GLU A 4 7.81 -0.22 -8.42
CA GLU A 4 7.66 -1.41 -9.26
C GLU A 4 8.45 -2.58 -8.66
N ARG A 5 7.86 -3.77 -8.70
CA ARG A 5 8.48 -5.00 -8.21
C ARG A 5 8.18 -6.17 -9.12
N ASN A 6 9.23 -6.84 -9.59
CA ASN A 6 9.09 -8.07 -10.37
C ASN A 6 8.75 -9.26 -9.45
N HIS A 7 8.01 -10.23 -9.99
CA HIS A 7 7.70 -11.49 -9.33
C HIS A 7 7.59 -12.64 -10.34
N ASN A 8 7.81 -13.85 -9.86
CA ASN A 8 7.67 -15.08 -10.66
C ASN A 8 6.32 -15.79 -10.44
N LEU A 9 5.38 -15.12 -9.76
CA LEU A 9 4.03 -15.63 -9.50
C LEU A 9 3.11 -15.35 -10.68
N GLY A 10 2.15 -16.22 -10.96
CA GLY A 10 1.09 -15.90 -11.92
C GLY A 10 0.19 -14.77 -11.42
N LYS A 11 -0.39 -13.98 -12.33
CA LYS A 11 -1.23 -12.81 -12.02
C LYS A 11 -2.30 -13.08 -10.94
N GLY A 12 -3.00 -14.20 -11.01
CA GLY A 12 -4.05 -14.54 -10.04
C GLY A 12 -3.52 -14.73 -8.61
N GLU A 13 -2.36 -15.38 -8.46
CA GLU A 13 -1.71 -15.56 -7.16
C GLU A 13 -1.19 -14.22 -6.62
N ALA A 14 -0.58 -13.40 -7.49
CA ALA A 14 -0.11 -12.08 -7.12
C ALA A 14 -1.27 -11.15 -6.69
N ILE A 15 -2.42 -11.19 -7.37
CA ILE A 15 -3.64 -10.49 -6.96
C ILE A 15 -4.06 -10.94 -5.56
N HIS A 16 -4.14 -12.25 -5.32
CA HIS A 16 -4.57 -12.77 -4.02
C HIS A 16 -3.62 -12.36 -2.87
N LYS A 17 -2.31 -12.37 -3.11
CA LYS A 17 -1.31 -11.91 -2.14
C LYS A 17 -1.45 -10.43 -1.81
N ILE A 18 -1.57 -9.58 -2.82
CA ILE A 18 -1.77 -8.14 -2.64
C ILE A 18 -3.08 -7.85 -1.90
N ASP A 19 -4.15 -8.55 -2.27
CA ASP A 19 -5.46 -8.38 -1.67
C ASP A 19 -5.46 -8.68 -0.17
N THR A 20 -4.87 -9.82 0.20
CA THR A 20 -4.70 -10.26 1.60
C THR A 20 -3.79 -9.29 2.37
N PHE A 21 -2.68 -8.87 1.76
CA PHE A 21 -1.75 -7.94 2.38
C PHE A 21 -2.42 -6.60 2.73
N LEU A 22 -3.23 -6.04 1.83
CA LEU A 22 -3.92 -4.78 2.15
C LEU A 22 -5.02 -4.95 3.19
N ASP A 23 -5.71 -6.08 3.26
CA ASP A 23 -6.67 -6.34 4.34
C ASP A 23 -5.96 -6.35 5.70
N ASP A 24 -4.82 -7.02 5.79
CA ASP A 24 -4.00 -7.05 7.01
C ASP A 24 -3.48 -5.65 7.34
N LEU A 25 -2.98 -4.91 6.34
CA LEU A 25 -2.48 -3.55 6.55
C LEU A 25 -3.57 -2.60 7.07
N MET A 26 -4.76 -2.66 6.48
CA MET A 26 -5.89 -1.78 6.83
C MET A 26 -6.50 -2.12 8.19
N SER A 27 -6.42 -3.37 8.63
CA SER A 27 -6.90 -3.81 9.95
C SER A 27 -5.85 -3.67 11.07
N ARG A 28 -4.58 -3.43 10.72
CA ARG A 28 -3.48 -3.35 11.68
C ARG A 28 -3.47 -2.06 12.50
N GLN A 29 -3.11 -2.19 13.77
CA GLN A 29 -2.72 -1.06 14.60
C GLN A 29 -1.22 -0.76 14.43
N PHE A 30 -0.89 0.49 14.16
CA PHE A 30 0.49 0.92 13.98
C PHE A 30 1.05 1.51 15.27
N PRO A 31 2.33 1.27 15.58
CA PRO A 31 2.99 1.89 16.72
C PRO A 31 3.02 3.42 16.59
N GLY A 32 3.16 4.13 17.71
CA GLY A 32 3.27 5.59 17.72
C GLY A 32 1.93 6.33 17.59
N GLY A 33 0.82 5.66 17.90
CA GLY A 33 -0.53 6.25 17.92
C GLY A 33 -1.11 6.53 16.53
N ILE A 34 -0.60 5.85 15.50
CA ILE A 34 -1.11 5.95 14.13
C ILE A 34 -2.29 4.98 13.98
N THR A 35 -3.41 5.49 13.47
CA THR A 35 -4.60 4.71 13.17
C THR A 35 -4.95 4.82 11.70
N ILE A 36 -5.43 3.73 11.11
CA ILE A 36 -6.03 3.71 9.79
C ILE A 36 -7.55 3.74 9.95
N GLN A 37 -8.21 4.61 9.21
CA GLN A 37 -9.66 4.78 9.20
C GLN A 37 -10.16 4.99 7.77
N GLU A 38 -11.46 4.87 7.56
CA GLU A 38 -12.10 5.19 6.27
C GLU A 38 -11.44 4.43 5.10
N SER A 39 -11.00 3.18 5.36
CA SER A 39 -10.28 2.36 4.39
C SER A 39 -11.23 1.81 3.34
N SER A 40 -10.79 1.84 2.09
CA SER A 40 -11.50 1.29 0.94
C SER A 40 -10.51 0.68 -0.04
N LYS A 41 -10.91 -0.43 -0.65
CA LYS A 41 -10.24 -1.01 -1.81
C LYS A 41 -11.28 -1.50 -2.81
N SER A 42 -10.93 -1.43 -4.09
CA SER A 42 -11.78 -1.89 -5.17
C SER A 42 -10.93 -2.37 -6.34
N TRP A 43 -11.19 -3.59 -6.80
CA TRP A 43 -10.54 -4.18 -7.96
C TRP A 43 -11.32 -3.88 -9.23
N PHE A 44 -10.58 -3.61 -10.30
CA PHE A 44 -11.06 -3.57 -11.67
C PHE A 44 -10.05 -4.31 -12.56
N ASP A 45 -10.42 -5.50 -13.03
CA ASP A 45 -9.51 -6.44 -13.70
C ASP A 45 -8.25 -6.69 -12.87
N ASN A 46 -7.09 -6.20 -13.31
CA ASN A 46 -5.80 -6.41 -12.66
C ASN A 46 -5.32 -5.19 -11.85
N ALA A 47 -6.17 -4.18 -11.69
CA ALA A 47 -5.84 -2.96 -10.97
C ALA A 47 -6.71 -2.80 -9.72
N MET A 48 -6.07 -2.62 -8.57
CA MET A 48 -6.73 -2.27 -7.32
C MET A 48 -6.57 -0.78 -7.04
N ARG A 49 -7.68 -0.07 -6.88
CA ARG A 49 -7.67 1.25 -6.26
C ARG A 49 -7.80 1.09 -4.76
N PHE A 50 -6.99 1.82 -4.00
CA PHE A 50 -7.09 1.86 -2.55
C PHE A 50 -7.13 3.31 -2.05
N SER A 51 -7.77 3.51 -0.90
CA SER A 51 -7.76 4.78 -0.18
C SER A 51 -7.96 4.53 1.30
N PHE A 52 -7.22 5.22 2.14
CA PHE A 52 -7.39 5.19 3.59
C PHE A 52 -6.92 6.48 4.24
N LYS A 53 -7.44 6.76 5.42
CA LYS A 53 -7.07 7.92 6.22
C LYS A 53 -6.13 7.51 7.33
N ALA A 54 -4.90 8.00 7.27
CA ALA A 54 -3.93 7.88 8.35
C ALA A 54 -4.15 9.03 9.35
N LYS A 55 -4.30 8.69 10.63
CA LYS A 55 -4.50 9.67 11.72
C LYS A 55 -3.51 9.46 12.86
N LYS A 56 -3.08 10.56 13.47
CA LYS A 56 -2.28 10.62 14.69
C LYS A 56 -2.77 11.79 15.52
N GLY A 57 -3.48 11.49 16.61
CA GLY A 57 -4.22 12.52 17.36
C GLY A 57 -5.26 13.23 16.47
N PHE A 58 -5.20 14.56 16.42
CA PHE A 58 -6.12 15.39 15.62
C PHE A 58 -5.68 15.60 14.17
N ILE A 59 -4.46 15.22 13.81
CA ILE A 59 -3.92 15.38 12.45
C ILE A 59 -4.29 14.12 11.65
N GLY A 60 -4.83 14.31 10.45
CA GLY A 60 -5.18 13.23 9.53
C GLY A 60 -4.84 13.58 8.09
N THR A 61 -4.42 12.58 7.31
CA THR A 61 -4.23 12.70 5.86
C THR A 61 -4.79 11.47 5.15
N THR A 62 -5.31 11.67 3.94
CA THR A 62 -5.80 10.59 3.10
C THR A 62 -4.70 10.16 2.16
N ILE A 63 -4.36 8.88 2.21
CA ILE A 63 -3.43 8.24 1.29
C ILE A 63 -4.28 7.42 0.32
N SER A 64 -4.04 7.57 -0.97
CA SER A 64 -4.74 6.80 -1.99
C SER A 64 -3.81 6.41 -3.12
N GLY A 65 -4.21 5.43 -3.92
CA GLY A 65 -3.36 4.94 -4.98
C GLY A 65 -3.98 3.83 -5.81
N VAL A 66 -3.18 3.34 -6.74
CA VAL A 66 -3.49 2.22 -7.62
C VAL A 66 -2.35 1.21 -7.57
N ILE A 67 -2.68 -0.05 -7.33
CA ILE A 67 -1.76 -1.18 -7.51
C ILE A 67 -2.20 -1.93 -8.76
N ARG A 68 -1.32 -2.08 -9.75
CA ARG A 68 -1.53 -2.91 -10.94
C ARG A 68 -0.71 -4.18 -10.80
N VAL A 69 -1.34 -5.31 -11.04
CA VAL A 69 -0.70 -6.63 -11.02
C VAL A 69 -0.63 -7.12 -12.46
N ASN A 70 0.58 -7.22 -12.99
CA ASN A 70 0.87 -7.83 -14.28
C ASN A 70 1.21 -9.31 -14.08
N ASP A 71 1.57 -9.99 -15.17
CA ASP A 71 1.91 -11.41 -15.11
C ASP A 71 3.25 -11.66 -14.40
N ASP A 72 4.16 -10.69 -14.41
CA ASP A 72 5.54 -10.79 -13.91
C ASP A 72 5.94 -9.63 -12.98
N SER A 73 5.02 -8.72 -12.68
CA SER A 73 5.33 -7.48 -11.96
C SER A 73 4.13 -6.90 -11.24
N VAL A 74 4.39 -6.20 -10.15
CA VAL A 74 3.44 -5.33 -9.46
C VAL A 74 3.93 -3.90 -9.52
N VAL A 75 3.04 -2.99 -9.93
CA VAL A 75 3.29 -1.55 -10.01
C VAL A 75 2.35 -0.83 -9.07
N MET A 76 2.88 -0.03 -8.15
CA MET A 76 2.13 0.79 -7.21
C MET A 76 2.36 2.27 -7.50
N ASP A 77 1.27 2.99 -7.80
CA ASP A 77 1.23 4.44 -7.85
C ASP A 77 0.43 4.96 -6.66
N SER A 78 1.05 5.76 -5.79
CA SER A 78 0.40 6.33 -4.61
C SER A 78 0.45 7.85 -4.64
N ASP A 79 -0.67 8.48 -4.30
CA ASP A 79 -0.75 9.89 -3.96
C ASP A 79 -0.51 10.06 -2.46
N LEU A 80 0.59 10.74 -2.13
CA LEU A 80 1.01 11.03 -0.77
C LEU A 80 0.97 12.55 -0.57
N PRO A 81 -0.07 13.09 0.08
CA PRO A 81 -0.15 14.52 0.34
C PRO A 81 1.05 15.00 1.17
N GLY A 82 1.48 16.25 0.99
CA GLY A 82 2.65 16.80 1.72
C GLY A 82 2.54 16.73 3.26
N LEU A 83 1.31 16.68 3.78
CA LEU A 83 1.01 16.46 5.21
C LEU A 83 1.45 15.08 5.72
N VAL A 84 1.76 14.12 4.84
CA VAL A 84 2.23 12.78 5.22
C VAL A 84 3.48 12.86 6.09
N THR A 85 4.34 13.86 5.86
CA THR A 85 5.57 14.14 6.62
C THR A 85 5.35 14.37 8.12
N MET A 86 4.12 14.76 8.53
CA MET A 86 3.75 14.91 9.94
C MET A 86 3.59 13.56 10.66
N PHE A 87 3.41 12.48 9.91
CA PHE A 87 3.29 11.11 10.43
C PHE A 87 4.59 10.34 10.20
N VAL A 88 5.13 10.43 8.98
CA VAL A 88 6.26 9.64 8.48
C VAL A 88 6.82 10.31 7.22
N SER A 89 8.14 10.32 7.02
CA SER A 89 8.72 10.86 5.78
C SER A 89 8.35 9.99 4.57
N GLU A 90 8.27 10.58 3.38
CA GLU A 90 8.02 9.83 2.15
C GLU A 90 9.05 8.71 1.96
N ASP A 91 10.33 8.97 2.23
CA ASP A 91 11.39 7.97 2.14
C ASP A 91 11.15 6.78 3.07
N LYS A 92 10.68 7.04 4.29
CA LYS A 92 10.37 5.97 5.24
C LYS A 92 9.14 5.17 4.81
N ILE A 93 8.13 5.80 4.21
CA ILE A 93 7.01 5.09 3.59
C ILE A 93 7.51 4.20 2.46
N ARG A 94 8.32 4.77 1.55
CA ARG A 94 8.88 4.04 0.41
C ARG A 94 9.68 2.82 0.86
N ASN A 95 10.54 2.97 1.86
CA ASN A 95 11.34 1.87 2.41
C ASN A 95 10.45 0.77 3.01
N VAL A 96 9.46 1.14 3.82
CA VAL A 96 8.53 0.15 4.38
C VAL A 96 7.76 -0.58 3.29
N ILE A 97 7.26 0.13 2.27
CA ILE A 97 6.53 -0.52 1.16
C ILE A 97 7.44 -1.46 0.38
N ASN A 98 8.68 -1.04 0.08
CA ASN A 98 9.66 -1.93 -0.55
C ASN A 98 9.88 -3.18 0.30
N GLU A 99 10.20 -3.04 1.59
CA GLU A 99 10.38 -4.20 2.49
C GLU A 99 9.16 -5.14 2.51
N GLN A 100 7.94 -4.60 2.48
CA GLN A 100 6.74 -5.43 2.39
C GLN A 100 6.61 -6.13 1.03
N LEU A 101 6.88 -5.44 -0.09
CA LEU A 101 6.86 -6.04 -1.42
C LEU A 101 7.94 -7.12 -1.57
N ASP A 102 9.14 -6.92 -1.03
CA ASP A 102 10.22 -7.92 -0.98
C ASP A 102 9.77 -9.16 -0.21
N SER A 103 9.05 -8.98 0.88
CA SER A 103 8.50 -10.08 1.68
C SER A 103 7.38 -10.82 0.96
N LEU A 104 6.56 -10.13 0.16
CA LEU A 104 5.44 -10.72 -0.59
C LEU A 104 5.92 -11.46 -1.85
N PHE A 105 6.95 -10.91 -2.49
CA PHE A 105 7.55 -11.35 -3.74
C PHE A 105 9.06 -11.53 -3.57
N PRO A 106 9.49 -12.58 -2.84
CA PRO A 106 10.89 -12.94 -2.79
C PRO A 106 11.36 -13.32 -4.20
N ALA A 107 12.58 -12.88 -4.54
CA ALA A 107 13.21 -13.13 -5.84
C ALA A 107 13.47 -14.62 -6.09
#